data_AF-A0A7J7W5J9-F1
#
_entry.id   AF-A0A7J7W5J9-F1
#
_cell.length_a   1.000
_cell.length_b   1.000
_cell.length_c   1.000
_cell.angle_alpha   90.00
_cell.angle_beta   90.00
_cell.angle_gamma   90.00
#
_symmetry.space_group_name_H-M   'P 1'
#
loop_
_entity.id
_entity.type
_entity.pdbx_description
1 polymer ?
#
loop_
_entity_poly.entity_id
_entity_poly.type
_entity_poly.pdbx_seq_one_letter_code
_entity_poly.pdbx_strand_id
1 'polypeptide(L)'
;MMLAALLLAFSYLSLHTLWQAHAVPILPLGLAPDTFDDAYVGCTEAMEEKAASLLKEEMAHHALLRESWEAAQEAWEQKQRGLTLPPGFRSQHAIAVMVYTNSSNTLYSELNQAVRTGEKRRGCVSVPPGGQPDSPSKGDFSLLSWKTLLLAPGGFQLSGAGP
;
A
#
# COMPACT_ATOMS: atom_id res chain seq x y z
N MET A 1 -46.22 24.57 -33.89
CA MET A 1 -46.32 23.55 -32.82
C MET A 1 -45.02 22.82 -32.55
N MET A 2 -44.28 22.35 -33.57
CA MET A 2 -43.04 21.55 -33.39
C MET A 2 -41.85 22.33 -32.79
N LEU A 3 -41.65 23.60 -33.18
CA LEU A 3 -40.54 24.43 -32.70
C LEU A 3 -40.64 24.73 -31.19
N ALA A 4 -41.85 24.99 -30.69
CA ALA A 4 -42.08 25.27 -29.26
C ALA A 4 -41.81 24.02 -28.40
N ALA A 5 -42.21 22.84 -28.87
CA ALA A 5 -41.95 21.58 -28.18
C ALA A 5 -40.43 21.27 -28.10
N LEU A 6 -39.67 21.58 -29.16
CA LEU A 6 -38.23 21.40 -29.17
C LEU A 6 -37.51 22.34 -28.19
N LEU A 7 -37.91 23.62 -28.14
CA LEU A 7 -37.31 24.59 -27.21
C LEU A 7 -37.58 24.21 -25.74
N LEU A 8 -38.76 23.68 -25.44
CA LEU A 8 -39.11 23.17 -24.11
C LEU A 8 -38.31 21.91 -23.74
N ALA A 9 -38.09 20.99 -24.68
CA ALA A 9 -37.27 19.81 -24.43
C ALA A 9 -35.80 20.17 -24.19
N PHE A 10 -35.25 21.12 -24.97
CA PHE A 10 -33.89 21.61 -24.79
C PHE A 10 -33.72 22.37 -23.48
N SER A 11 -34.69 23.21 -23.08
CA SER A 11 -34.65 23.91 -21.80
C SER A 11 -34.73 22.95 -20.61
N TYR A 12 -35.55 21.89 -20.73
CA TYR A 12 -35.65 20.85 -19.71
C TYR A 12 -34.35 20.05 -19.59
N LEU A 13 -33.73 19.68 -20.71
CA LEU A 13 -32.46 18.94 -20.71
C LEU A 13 -31.30 19.77 -20.17
N SER A 14 -31.23 21.06 -20.53
CA SER A 14 -30.19 21.98 -20.03
C SER A 14 -30.39 22.36 -18.56
N LEU A 15 -31.63 22.42 -18.06
CA LEU A 15 -31.90 22.59 -16.63
C LEU A 15 -31.53 21.32 -15.84
N HIS A 16 -31.76 20.14 -16.41
CA HIS A 16 -31.40 18.87 -15.79
C HIS A 16 -29.88 18.68 -15.68
N THR A 17 -29.08 19.15 -16.65
CA THR A 17 -27.62 19.10 -16.55
C THR A 17 -27.05 20.12 -15.56
N LEU A 18 -27.69 21.29 -15.39
CA LEU A 18 -27.28 22.28 -14.38
C LEU A 18 -27.60 21.87 -12.93
N TRP A 19 -28.61 21.03 -12.71
CA TRP A 19 -29.02 20.60 -11.37
C TRP A 19 -28.16 19.47 -10.77
N GLN A 20 -27.34 18.80 -11.60
CA GLN A 20 -26.48 17.70 -11.14
C GLN A 20 -25.20 18.22 -10.48
N ALA A 21 -25.35 18.88 -9.33
CA ALA A 21 -24.25 19.11 -8.42
C ALA A 21 -23.97 17.83 -7.62
N HIS A 22 -22.98 17.06 -8.06
CA HIS A 22 -22.50 15.93 -7.26
C HIS A 22 -21.80 16.45 -6.01
N ALA A 23 -22.34 16.13 -4.83
CA ALA A 23 -21.68 16.42 -3.58
C ALA A 23 -20.35 15.66 -3.52
N VAL A 24 -19.25 16.39 -3.35
CA VAL A 24 -17.94 15.76 -3.10
C VAL A 24 -17.99 15.16 -1.69
N PRO A 25 -17.74 13.85 -1.52
CA PRO A 25 -17.72 13.24 -0.20
C PRO A 25 -16.64 13.92 0.65
N ILE A 26 -17.04 14.44 1.82
CA ILE A 26 -16.11 15.00 2.80
C ILE A 26 -15.44 13.83 3.51
N LEU A 27 -14.14 13.64 3.26
CA LEU A 27 -13.32 12.70 4.01
C LEU A 27 -12.62 13.47 5.15
N PRO A 28 -13.02 13.29 6.42
CA PRO A 28 -12.38 13.96 7.53
C PRO A 28 -10.93 13.47 7.67
N LEU A 29 -10.00 14.41 7.85
CA LEU A 29 -8.63 14.08 8.17
C LEU A 29 -8.56 13.53 9.60
N GLY A 30 -7.79 12.48 9.80
CA GLY A 30 -7.59 11.84 11.10
C GLY A 30 -6.19 11.24 11.20
N LEU A 31 -5.91 10.58 12.33
CA LEU A 31 -4.62 9.96 12.60
C LEU A 31 -4.40 8.63 11.87
N ALA A 32 -5.37 8.19 11.05
CA ALA A 32 -5.34 6.94 10.30
C ALA A 32 -4.95 5.71 11.16
N PRO A 33 -5.69 5.42 12.25
CA PRO A 33 -5.31 4.37 13.20
C PRO A 33 -5.32 2.95 12.62
N ASP A 34 -6.01 2.75 11.49
CA ASP A 34 -6.12 1.48 10.79
C ASP A 34 -5.12 1.33 9.63
N THR A 35 -4.16 2.26 9.53
CA THR A 35 -3.13 2.22 8.49
C THR A 35 -1.94 1.36 8.92
N PHE A 36 -1.30 0.71 7.95
CA PHE A 36 -0.01 0.06 8.15
C PHE A 36 1.11 1.12 8.05
N ASP A 37 1.61 1.61 9.19
CA ASP A 37 2.54 2.75 9.31
C ASP A 37 3.94 2.38 9.84
N ASP A 38 4.41 1.16 9.60
CA ASP A 38 5.71 0.69 10.09
C ASP A 38 6.88 1.58 9.60
N ALA A 39 7.60 2.17 10.56
CA ALA A 39 8.80 2.97 10.31
C ALA A 39 10.10 2.14 10.35
N TYR A 40 10.01 0.84 10.66
CA TYR A 40 11.12 -0.11 10.76
C TYR A 40 12.29 0.32 11.69
N VAL A 41 12.01 1.15 12.69
CA VAL A 41 13.01 1.63 13.66
C VAL A 41 13.49 0.46 14.52
N GLY A 42 14.80 0.20 14.48
CA GLY A 42 15.43 -0.89 15.25
C GLY A 42 15.37 -2.28 14.61
N CYS A 43 14.73 -2.42 13.44
CA CYS A 43 14.65 -3.70 12.71
C CYS A 43 15.02 -3.59 11.22
N THR A 44 15.63 -2.49 10.79
CA THR A 44 15.99 -2.24 9.38
C THR A 44 16.84 -3.34 8.77
N GLU A 45 17.91 -3.78 9.45
CA GLU A 45 18.80 -4.84 8.93
C GLU A 45 18.07 -6.19 8.80
N ALA A 46 17.23 -6.53 9.79
CA ALA A 46 16.43 -7.76 9.76
C ALA A 46 15.37 -7.72 8.65
N MET A 47 14.80 -6.55 8.36
CA MET A 47 13.87 -6.38 7.25
C MET A 47 14.59 -6.48 5.91
N GLU A 48 15.79 -5.91 5.76
CA GLU A 48 16.60 -6.02 4.54
C GLU A 48 16.93 -7.48 4.18
N GLU A 49 17.14 -8.35 5.18
CA GLU A 49 17.37 -9.78 4.96
C GLU A 49 16.09 -10.50 4.46
N LYS A 50 14.93 -10.13 5.02
CA LYS A 50 13.66 -10.81 4.74
C LYS A 50 12.91 -10.27 3.54
N ALA A 51 13.07 -8.99 3.20
CA ALA A 51 12.28 -8.27 2.22
C ALA A 51 12.22 -8.96 0.85
N ALA A 52 13.35 -9.50 0.37
CA ALA A 52 13.40 -10.20 -0.91
C ALA A 52 12.55 -11.48 -0.92
N SER A 53 12.50 -12.21 0.20
CA SER A 53 11.71 -13.43 0.33
C SER A 53 10.21 -13.13 0.42
N LEU A 54 9.84 -12.10 1.19
CA LEU A 54 8.45 -11.63 1.32
C LEU A 54 7.92 -11.10 0.00
N LEU A 55 8.72 -10.28 -0.71
CA LEU A 55 8.34 -9.79 -2.03
C LEU A 55 8.12 -10.92 -3.02
N LYS A 56 8.95 -11.96 -3.00
CA LYS A 56 8.78 -13.14 -3.86
C LYS A 56 7.47 -13.87 -3.55
N GLU A 57 7.10 -13.99 -2.28
CA GLU A 57 5.83 -14.57 -1.87
C GLU A 57 4.64 -13.72 -2.32
N GLU A 58 4.68 -12.40 -2.12
CA GLU A 58 3.63 -11.48 -2.57
C GLU A 58 3.45 -11.52 -4.10
N MET A 59 4.54 -11.51 -4.87
CA MET A 59 4.51 -11.63 -6.33
C MET A 59 3.97 -13.00 -6.82
N ALA A 60 4.11 -14.07 -6.03
CA ALA A 60 3.54 -15.36 -6.38
C ALA A 60 2.01 -15.34 -6.37
N HIS A 61 1.42 -14.45 -5.55
CA HIS A 61 -0.01 -14.32 -5.36
C HIS A 61 -0.62 -13.07 -6.00
N HIS A 62 0.20 -12.15 -6.53
CA HIS A 62 -0.26 -10.89 -7.10
C HIS A 62 0.35 -10.61 -8.49
N ALA A 63 -0.35 -11.02 -9.55
CA ALA A 63 0.15 -10.93 -10.93
C ALA A 63 0.52 -9.49 -11.35
N LEU A 64 -0.32 -8.51 -11.02
CA LEU A 64 -0.05 -7.10 -11.36
C LEU A 64 1.21 -6.56 -10.68
N LEU A 65 1.50 -7.01 -9.45
CA LEU A 65 2.71 -6.61 -8.72
C LEU A 65 3.93 -7.22 -9.41
N ARG A 66 3.87 -8.51 -9.74
CA ARG A 66 4.95 -9.21 -10.44
C ARG A 66 5.28 -8.56 -11.77
N GLU A 67 4.28 -8.34 -12.62
CA GLU A 67 4.45 -7.72 -13.94
C GLU A 67 5.01 -6.29 -13.83
N SER A 68 4.50 -5.50 -12.87
CA SER A 68 4.99 -4.14 -12.64
C SER A 68 6.43 -4.13 -12.13
N TRP A 69 6.79 -5.07 -11.26
CA TRP A 69 8.12 -5.20 -10.69
C TRP A 69 9.15 -5.62 -11.74
N GLU A 70 8.84 -6.61 -12.57
CA GLU A 70 9.69 -7.07 -13.67
C GLU A 70 9.94 -5.93 -14.68
N ALA A 71 8.90 -5.21 -15.09
CA ALA A 71 9.04 -4.06 -15.99
C ALA A 71 9.87 -2.93 -15.37
N ALA A 72 9.68 -2.64 -14.08
CA ALA A 72 10.46 -1.63 -13.37
C ALA A 72 11.93 -2.03 -13.21
N GLN A 73 12.22 -3.32 -13.03
CA GLN A 73 13.59 -3.84 -12.98
C GLN A 73 14.32 -3.62 -14.31
N GLU A 74 13.70 -3.96 -15.44
CA GLU A 74 14.28 -3.72 -16.78
C GLU A 74 14.51 -2.23 -17.03
N ALA A 75 13.55 -1.38 -16.65
CA ALA A 75 13.69 0.07 -16.80
C ALA A 75 14.80 0.65 -15.90
N TRP A 76 14.95 0.13 -14.68
CA TRP A 76 16.01 0.54 -13.76
C TRP A 76 17.40 0.20 -14.30
N GLU A 77 17.57 -0.96 -14.94
CA GLU A 77 18.86 -1.37 -15.50
C GLU A 77 19.44 -0.35 -16.50
N GLN A 78 18.57 0.30 -17.27
CA GLN A 78 18.97 1.37 -18.19
C GLN A 78 19.17 2.71 -17.45
N LYS A 79 18.29 3.02 -16.49
CA LYS A 79 18.24 4.33 -15.84
C LYS A 79 19.31 4.54 -14.77
N GLN A 80 19.81 3.46 -14.15
CA GLN A 80 20.81 3.54 -13.09
C GLN A 80 22.18 4.03 -13.58
N ARG A 81 22.45 3.92 -14.89
CA ARG A 81 23.73 4.33 -15.48
C ARG A 81 23.95 5.83 -15.29
N GLY A 82 25.02 6.19 -14.60
CA GLY A 82 25.38 7.59 -14.35
C GLY A 82 24.66 8.25 -13.17
N LEU A 83 23.85 7.51 -12.41
CA LEU A 83 23.27 8.00 -11.16
C LEU A 83 24.27 7.85 -10.00
N THR A 84 24.38 8.89 -9.18
CA THR A 84 25.05 8.81 -7.88
C THR A 84 23.98 8.59 -6.81
N LEU A 85 24.05 7.45 -6.14
CA LEU A 85 23.07 7.03 -5.15
C LEU A 85 23.62 7.22 -3.73
N PRO A 86 22.76 7.51 -2.74
CA PRO A 86 23.20 7.65 -1.36
C PRO A 86 23.73 6.31 -0.80
N PRO A 87 24.60 6.35 0.22
CA PRO A 87 25.10 5.14 0.87
C PRO A 87 23.96 4.24 1.35
N GLY A 88 24.11 2.93 1.15
CA GLY A 88 23.09 1.94 1.54
C GLY A 88 21.90 1.83 0.58
N PHE A 89 21.81 2.67 -0.45
CA PHE A 89 20.74 2.57 -1.44
C PHE A 89 20.96 1.40 -2.40
N ARG A 90 20.04 0.44 -2.40
CA ARG A 90 20.03 -0.76 -3.26
C ARG A 90 19.06 -0.58 -4.42
N SER A 91 19.25 -1.36 -5.49
CA SER A 91 18.36 -1.33 -6.67
C SER A 91 16.88 -1.57 -6.32
N GLN A 92 16.60 -2.40 -5.32
CA GLN A 92 15.23 -2.69 -4.86
C GLN A 92 14.48 -1.44 -4.39
N HIS A 93 15.17 -0.48 -3.74
CA HIS A 93 14.55 0.78 -3.32
C HIS A 93 14.12 1.62 -4.52
N ALA A 94 14.95 1.72 -5.56
CA ALA A 94 14.61 2.44 -6.78
C ALA A 94 13.48 1.75 -7.55
N ILE A 95 13.54 0.42 -7.68
CA ILE A 95 12.50 -0.36 -8.35
C ILE A 95 11.17 -0.17 -7.64
N ALA A 96 11.13 -0.24 -6.30
CA ALA A 96 9.90 0.01 -5.53
C ALA A 96 9.31 1.41 -5.79
N VAL A 97 10.15 2.45 -5.84
CA VAL A 97 9.70 3.81 -6.19
C VAL A 97 9.17 3.87 -7.62
N MET A 98 9.83 3.22 -8.57
CA MET A 98 9.38 3.16 -9.97
C MET A 98 8.05 2.42 -10.10
N VAL A 99 7.87 1.31 -9.40
CA VAL A 99 6.61 0.56 -9.33
C VAL A 99 5.50 1.44 -8.76
N TYR A 100 5.73 2.12 -7.62
CA TYR A 100 4.73 2.97 -6.97
C TYR A 100 4.31 4.17 -7.83
N THR A 101 5.24 4.75 -8.57
CA THR A 101 4.99 5.93 -9.41
C THR A 101 4.51 5.61 -10.82
N ASN A 102 4.37 4.32 -11.16
CA ASN A 102 3.90 3.90 -12.47
C ASN A 102 2.39 4.14 -12.62
N SER A 103 2.02 5.23 -13.30
CA SER A 103 0.62 5.57 -13.57
C SER A 103 -0.01 4.76 -14.71
N SER A 104 0.74 3.89 -15.38
CA SER A 104 0.21 3.03 -16.46
C SER A 104 -0.62 1.87 -15.94
N ASN A 105 -0.67 1.65 -14.62
CA ASN A 105 -1.51 0.63 -13.99
C ASN A 105 -2.11 1.10 -12.66
N THR A 106 -2.93 0.26 -12.04
CA THR A 106 -3.68 0.54 -10.81
C THR A 106 -2.98 0.11 -9.53
N LEU A 107 -1.76 -0.43 -9.62
CA LEU A 107 -1.09 -1.07 -8.49
C LEU A 107 -0.87 -0.11 -7.31
N TYR A 108 -0.49 1.14 -7.58
CA TYR A 108 -0.34 2.16 -6.53
C TYR A 108 -1.65 2.42 -5.78
N SER A 109 -2.79 2.33 -6.48
CA SER A 109 -4.12 2.53 -5.88
C SER A 109 -4.49 1.34 -5.00
N GLU A 110 -4.21 0.12 -5.46
CA GLU A 110 -4.42 -1.12 -4.70
C GLU A 110 -3.54 -1.16 -3.45
N LEU A 111 -2.26 -0.80 -3.58
CA LEU A 111 -1.34 -0.67 -2.45
C LEU A 111 -1.82 0.39 -1.45
N ASN A 112 -2.19 1.58 -1.92
CA ASN A 112 -2.68 2.65 -1.05
C ASN A 112 -3.95 2.25 -0.31
N GLN A 113 -4.83 1.48 -0.94
CA GLN A 113 -6.00 0.93 -0.27
C GLN A 113 -5.60 -0.08 0.80
N ALA A 114 -4.74 -1.04 0.46
CA ALA A 114 -4.26 -2.06 1.39
C ALA A 114 -3.51 -1.47 2.58
N VAL A 115 -2.71 -0.42 2.38
CA VAL A 115 -2.03 0.30 3.47
C VAL A 115 -3.05 1.02 4.37
N ARG A 116 -4.04 1.70 3.79
CA ARG A 116 -5.07 2.44 4.56
C ARG A 116 -5.97 1.56 5.41
N THR A 117 -6.23 0.34 4.95
CA THR A 117 -7.08 -0.64 5.64
C THR A 117 -6.26 -1.81 6.20
N GLY A 118 -4.94 -1.66 6.24
CA GLY A 118 -4.02 -2.69 6.70
C GLY A 118 -4.14 -2.80 8.20
N GLU A 119 -4.98 -3.73 8.67
CA GLU A 119 -5.22 -3.92 10.10
C GLU A 119 -3.89 -3.98 10.86
N LYS A 120 -3.64 -2.97 11.71
CA LYS A 120 -2.81 -3.16 12.89
C LYS A 120 -3.52 -4.20 13.74
N ARG A 121 -3.14 -5.48 13.63
CA ARG A 121 -3.73 -6.56 14.45
C ARG A 121 -3.78 -6.05 15.89
N ARG A 122 -4.98 -6.07 16.50
CA ARG A 122 -5.25 -5.65 17.89
C ARG A 122 -4.50 -6.54 18.90
N GLY A 123 -3.18 -6.45 18.92
CA GLY A 123 -2.26 -7.19 19.78
C GLY A 123 -1.40 -6.28 20.65
N CYS A 124 -1.42 -4.97 20.45
CA CYS A 124 -0.86 -4.03 21.41
C CYS A 124 -1.98 -3.57 22.35
N VAL A 125 -2.23 -4.34 23.42
CA VAL A 125 -2.83 -3.76 24.62
C VAL A 125 -1.81 -2.77 25.17
N SER A 126 -2.16 -1.49 25.24
CA SER A 126 -1.36 -0.50 25.96
C SER A 126 -1.17 -0.99 27.39
N VAL A 127 0.07 -1.31 27.76
CA VAL A 127 0.42 -1.63 29.15
C VAL A 127 0.05 -0.40 30.00
N PRO A 128 -0.71 -0.56 31.10
CA PRO A 128 -1.01 0.56 31.99
C PRO A 128 0.30 1.14 32.54
N PRO A 129 0.38 2.46 32.75
CA PRO A 129 1.59 3.08 33.29
C PRO A 129 1.82 2.56 34.72
N GLY A 130 2.82 1.69 34.90
CA GLY A 130 3.18 1.16 36.22
C GLY A 130 3.79 -0.25 36.28
N GLY A 131 3.92 -0.97 35.16
CA GLY A 131 4.56 -2.30 35.14
C GLY A 131 6.06 -2.23 34.83
N GLN A 132 6.89 -2.74 35.74
CA GLN A 132 8.34 -2.94 35.60
C GLN A 132 8.67 -3.73 34.30
N PRO A 133 9.71 -3.37 33.52
CA PRO A 133 10.11 -4.16 32.37
C PRO A 133 10.75 -5.46 32.83
N ASP A 134 10.01 -6.56 32.74
CA ASP A 134 10.62 -7.89 32.81
C ASP A 134 11.49 -8.10 31.56
N SER A 135 12.70 -8.59 31.82
CA SER A 135 13.80 -8.83 30.89
C SER A 135 13.39 -9.39 29.52
N PRO A 136 14.16 -9.10 28.44
CA PRO A 136 13.87 -9.66 27.12
C PRO A 136 14.01 -11.17 27.19
N SER A 137 12.87 -11.86 27.18
CA SER A 137 12.83 -13.29 26.98
C SER A 137 13.47 -13.56 25.63
N LYS A 138 14.56 -14.30 25.67
CA LYS A 138 15.26 -14.88 24.53
C LYS A 138 14.32 -15.94 23.95
N GLY A 139 13.27 -15.48 23.28
CA GLY A 139 12.22 -16.30 22.69
C GLY A 139 12.64 -16.70 21.29
N ASP A 140 12.85 -17.99 21.09
CA ASP A 140 13.08 -18.57 19.78
C ASP A 140 12.00 -18.09 18.81
N PHE A 141 12.45 -17.45 17.73
CA PHE A 141 11.61 -16.89 16.67
C PHE A 141 10.85 -18.04 16.00
N SER A 142 9.64 -18.32 16.48
CA SER A 142 8.86 -19.46 16.01
C SER A 142 8.38 -19.22 14.59
N LEU A 143 9.06 -19.83 13.62
CA LEU A 143 8.69 -19.89 12.20
C LEU A 143 7.27 -20.43 11.95
N LEU A 144 6.63 -21.01 12.97
CA LEU A 144 5.25 -21.48 12.92
C LEU A 144 4.23 -20.32 12.98
N SER A 145 4.60 -19.16 13.55
CA SER A 145 3.71 -17.99 13.61
C SER A 145 3.49 -17.34 12.25
N TRP A 146 4.35 -17.60 11.26
CA TRP A 146 4.21 -17.09 9.90
C TRP A 146 3.14 -17.83 9.09
N LYS A 147 2.81 -19.07 9.46
CA LYS A 147 1.81 -19.89 8.73
C LYS A 147 0.36 -19.41 8.88
N THR A 148 0.07 -18.52 9.84
CA THR A 148 -1.31 -18.08 10.15
C THR A 148 -1.67 -16.73 9.51
N LEU A 149 -0.92 -16.28 8.51
CA LEU A 149 -1.14 -15.00 7.81
C LEU A 149 -1.87 -15.12 6.46
N LEU A 150 -2.10 -16.35 5.99
CA LEU A 150 -2.75 -16.59 4.72
C LEU A 150 -4.25 -16.77 4.94
N LEU A 151 -5.08 -15.87 4.40
CA LEU A 151 -6.33 -16.16 3.67
C LEU A 151 -7.21 -14.91 3.53
N ALA A 152 -7.03 -14.16 2.44
CA ALA A 152 -8.12 -13.47 1.75
C ALA A 152 -7.81 -13.46 0.23
N PRO A 153 -8.78 -13.70 -0.66
CA PRO A 153 -8.52 -13.74 -2.11
C PRO A 153 -8.37 -12.32 -2.68
N GLY A 154 -7.24 -12.04 -3.35
CA GLY A 154 -7.16 -10.99 -4.36
C GLY A 154 -6.71 -9.58 -3.93
N GLY A 155 -6.02 -9.41 -2.79
CA GLY A 155 -5.43 -8.12 -2.40
C GLY A 155 -3.99 -8.24 -1.92
N PHE A 156 -3.25 -7.12 -1.89
CA PHE A 156 -1.94 -7.02 -1.24
C PHE A 156 -2.03 -7.55 0.20
N GLN A 157 -1.19 -8.53 0.53
CA GLN A 157 -1.01 -9.03 1.89
C GLN A 157 0.27 -8.43 2.45
N LEU A 158 0.16 -7.36 3.23
CA LEU A 158 1.31 -6.74 3.88
C LEU A 158 1.83 -7.70 4.96
N SER A 159 2.90 -8.42 4.65
CA SER A 159 3.54 -9.34 5.59
C SER A 159 4.40 -8.55 6.58
N GLY A 160 3.85 -8.24 7.75
CA GLY A 160 4.60 -7.56 8.81
C GLY A 160 5.67 -8.46 9.44
N ALA A 161 6.90 -7.95 9.56
CA ALA A 161 7.92 -8.52 10.43
C ALA A 161 7.96 -7.71 11.74
N GLY A 162 7.14 -8.12 12.71
CA GLY A 162 7.24 -7.58 14.07
C GLY A 162 8.50 -8.10 14.79
N PRO A 163 9.04 -7.36 15.77
CA PRO A 163 9.94 -7.89 16.78
C PRO A 163 9.26 -8.94 17.69
#